data_AF-A0A2Z5CS67-F1
#
_entry.id   AF-A0A2Z5CS67-F1
#
_cell.length_a   1.000
_cell.length_b   1.000
_cell.length_c   1.000
_cell.angle_alpha   90.00
_cell.angle_beta   90.00
_cell.angle_gamma   90.00
#
_symmetry.space_group_name_H-M   'P 1'
#
loop_
_entity.id
_entity.type
_entity.pdbx_description
1 polymer ?
#
loop_
_entity_poly.entity_id
_entity_poly.type
_entity_poly.pdbx_seq_one_letter_code
_entity_poly.pdbx_strand_id
1 'polypeptide(L)' 'EYHPEPRVAAIVASHEHPEFIVNVKETGKILLVNYSDLENLAVTTLPAARYLHDGGWDSTHRYFMTAANQSNMIAVV' A
#
# COMPACT_ATOMS: atom_id res chain seq x y z
N GLU A 1 4.15 15.13 -5.84
CA GLU A 1 5.02 15.29 -7.03
C GLU A 1 4.62 14.25 -8.07
N TYR A 2 4.69 14.59 -9.36
CA TYR A 2 4.42 13.67 -10.46
C TYR A 2 5.65 12.77 -10.67
N HIS A 3 5.44 11.47 -10.83
CA HIS A 3 6.47 10.51 -11.23
C HIS A 3 5.95 9.77 -12.48
N PRO A 4 6.70 9.71 -13.58
CA PRO A 4 6.20 9.18 -14.85
C PRO A 4 6.05 7.65 -14.86
N GLU A 5 6.79 6.94 -14.00
CA GLU A 5 6.76 5.47 -13.92
C GLU A 5 6.63 4.98 -12.47
N PRO A 6 5.48 5.18 -11.79
CA PRO A 6 5.26 4.67 -10.45
C PRO A 6 4.77 3.22 -10.51
N ARG A 7 5.67 2.27 -10.24
CA ARG A 7 5.44 0.83 -10.31
C ARG A 7 4.69 0.33 -9.08
N VAL A 8 3.80 -0.64 -9.30
CA VAL A 8 3.19 -1.41 -8.21
C VAL A 8 4.22 -2.43 -7.72
N ALA A 9 4.47 -2.47 -6.40
CA ALA A 9 5.48 -3.37 -5.82
C ALA A 9 4.89 -4.58 -5.09
N ALA A 10 3.81 -4.37 -4.34
CA ALA A 10 3.13 -5.41 -3.60
C ALA A 10 1.63 -5.11 -3.53
N ILE A 11 0.83 -6.18 -3.47
CA ILE A 11 -0.61 -6.13 -3.28
C ILE A 11 -0.96 -7.18 -2.23
N VAL A 12 -1.68 -6.78 -1.19
CA VAL A 12 -2.26 -7.69 -0.18
C VAL A 12 -3.74 -7.37 0.02
N ALA A 13 -4.53 -8.35 0.48
CA ALA A 13 -5.94 -8.15 0.79
C ALA A 13 -6.11 -7.87 2.28
N SER A 14 -6.87 -6.82 2.63
CA SER A 14 -7.24 -6.51 4.01
C SER A 14 -8.10 -7.62 4.61
N HIS A 15 -7.89 -7.88 5.90
CA HIS A 15 -8.74 -8.78 6.70
C HIS A 15 -9.85 -8.04 7.47
N GLU A 16 -9.77 -6.70 7.50
CA GLU A 16 -10.68 -5.83 8.29
C GLU A 16 -11.78 -5.20 7.41
N HIS A 17 -11.47 -4.94 6.14
CA HIS A 17 -12.32 -4.23 5.19
C HIS A 17 -12.27 -4.89 3.80
N PRO A 18 -13.28 -4.68 2.93
CA PRO A 18 -13.25 -5.15 1.55
C PRO A 18 -12.29 -4.31 0.71
N GLU A 19 -11.00 -4.34 1.04
CA GLU A 19 -9.96 -3.50 0.48
C GLU A 19 -8.72 -4.30 0.06
N PHE A 20 -8.13 -3.93 -1.07
CA PHE A 20 -6.73 -4.25 -1.38
C PHE A 20 -5.82 -3.13 -0.89
N ILE A 21 -4.67 -3.51 -0.32
CA ILE A 21 -3.58 -2.60 0.03
C ILE A 21 -2.53 -2.70 -1.07
N VAL A 22 -2.28 -1.60 -1.78
CA VAL A 22 -1.41 -1.54 -2.95
C VAL A 22 -0.23 -0.60 -2.69
N ASN A 23 0.98 -1.13 -2.75
CA ASN A 23 2.21 -0.34 -2.65
C ASN A 23 2.60 0.26 -4.00
N VAL A 24 2.79 1.58 -4.04
CA VAL A 24 3.28 2.31 -5.20
C VAL A 24 4.70 2.78 -4.93
N LYS A 25 5.68 2.12 -5.56
CA LYS A 25 7.11 2.17 -5.21
C LYS A 25 7.69 3.59 -5.26
N GLU A 26 7.76 4.21 -6.42
CA GLU A 26 8.56 5.44 -6.63
C GLU A 26 7.93 6.65 -5.94
N THR A 27 6.60 6.66 -5.80
CA THR A 27 5.89 7.78 -5.16
C THR A 27 5.73 7.61 -3.65
N GLY A 28 6.03 6.43 -3.09
CA GLY A 28 5.86 6.16 -1.66
C GLY A 28 4.41 6.29 -1.22
N LYS A 29 3.46 5.84 -2.06
CA LYS A 29 2.04 5.86 -1.74
C LYS A 29 1.55 4.45 -1.45
N ILE A 30 0.70 4.32 -0.44
CA ILE A 30 -0.07 3.10 -0.19
C ILE A 30 -1.52 3.42 -0.53
N LEU A 31 -2.14 2.62 -1.40
CA LEU A 31 -3.53 2.79 -1.79
C LEU A 31 -4.37 1.72 -1.09
N LEU A 32 -5.38 2.14 -0.34
CA LEU A 32 -6.45 1.27 0.14
C LEU A 32 -7.57 1.33 -0.89
N VAL A 33 -7.72 0.27 -1.69
CA VAL A 33 -8.64 0.18 -2.82
C VAL A 33 -9.85 -0.64 -2.40
N ASN A 34 -10.96 0.04 -2.12
CA ASN A 34 -12.19 -0.61 -1.67
C ASN A 34 -12.93 -1.20 -2.88
N TYR A 35 -13.14 -2.51 -2.87
CA TYR A 35 -13.75 -3.25 -3.96
C TYR A 35 -15.23 -3.59 -3.73
N SER A 36 -15.88 -3.00 -2.72
CA SER A 36 -17.31 -3.24 -2.46
C SER A 36 -18.24 -2.70 -3.56
N ASP A 37 -17.80 -1.67 -4.29
CA ASP A 37 -18.48 -1.13 -5.47
C ASP A 37 -17.43 -0.81 -6.54
N LEU A 38 -17.38 -1.61 -7.61
CA LEU A 38 -16.43 -1.44 -8.70
C LEU A 38 -16.83 -0.34 -9.69
N GLU A 39 -18.11 0.05 -9.72
CA GLU A 39 -18.59 1.15 -10.57
C GLU A 39 -18.24 2.51 -9.94
N ASN A 40 -18.23 2.58 -8.60
CA ASN A 40 -17.89 3.78 -7.82
C ASN A 40 -16.68 3.54 -6.91
N LEU A 41 -15.55 3.16 -7.50
CA LEU A 41 -14.35 2.74 -6.77
C LEU A 41 -13.84 3.81 -5.78
N ALA A 42 -13.89 3.49 -4.49
CA ALA A 42 -13.32 4.34 -3.44
C ALA A 42 -11.85 3.96 -3.18
N VAL A 43 -10.96 4.96 -3.20
CA VAL A 43 -9.53 4.77 -2.94
C VAL A 43 -9.03 5.77 -1.90
N THR A 44 -8.50 5.27 -0.78
CA THR A 44 -7.78 6.09 0.20
C THR A 44 -6.29 6.04 -0.11
N THR A 45 -5.65 7.21 -0.24
CA THR A 45 -4.20 7.32 -0.48
C THR A 45 -3.49 7.71 0.80
N LEU A 46 -2.60 6.84 1.29
CA LEU A 46 -1.75 7.10 2.45
C LEU A 46 -0.34 7.49 1.98
N PRO A 47 0.22 8.61 2.46
CA PRO A 47 1.62 8.95 2.21
C PRO A 47 2.54 8.08 3.08
N ALA A 48 3.60 7.54 2.48
CA ALA A 48 4.65 6.77 3.12
C ALA A 48 6.03 7.19 2.58
N ALA A 49 7.08 6.43 2.89
CA ALA A 49 8.41 6.64 2.34
C ALA A 49 8.52 6.12 0.89
N ARG A 50 9.33 6.80 0.06
CA ARG A 50 9.61 6.34 -1.31
C ARG A 50 10.32 4.99 -1.31
N TYR A 51 10.15 4.29 -2.42
CA TYR A 51 10.70 2.97 -2.70
C TYR A 51 10.12 1.85 -1.85
N LEU A 52 8.80 1.90 -1.64
CA LEU A 52 8.04 0.75 -1.12
C LEU A 52 8.34 -0.50 -1.94
N HIS A 53 8.37 -1.65 -1.28
CA HIS A 53 8.64 -2.94 -1.90
C HIS A 53 7.63 -3.97 -1.35
N ASP A 54 8.13 -5.01 -0.70
CA ASP A 54 7.41 -6.10 -0.08
C ASP A 54 7.06 -5.79 1.38
N GLY A 55 6.24 -6.66 1.96
CA GLY A 55 5.77 -6.57 3.32
C GLY A 55 5.00 -7.82 3.73
N GLY A 56 4.55 -7.82 4.97
CA GLY A 56 3.76 -8.90 5.53
C GLY A 56 2.83 -8.38 6.61
N TRP A 57 1.84 -9.19 6.93
CA TRP A 57 0.95 -8.93 8.05
C TRP A 57 1.66 -9.17 9.39
N ASP A 58 1.27 -8.40 10.40
CA ASP A 58 1.53 -8.78 11.78
C ASP A 58 0.77 -10.07 12.15
N SER A 59 1.06 -10.65 13.32
CA SER A 59 0.46 -11.91 13.76
C SER A 59 -1.06 -11.88 13.90
N THR A 60 -1.67 -10.69 14.02
CA THR A 60 -3.12 -10.51 14.13
C THR A 60 -3.79 -10.24 12.79
N HIS A 61 -3.04 -10.13 11.69
CA HIS A 61 -3.53 -9.72 10.37
C HIS A 61 -4.21 -8.35 10.34
N ARG A 62 -3.84 -7.45 11.26
CA ARG A 62 -4.42 -6.12 11.37
C ARG A 62 -3.54 -5.05 10.76
N TYR A 63 -2.23 -5.16 10.96
CA TYR A 63 -1.24 -4.19 10.51
C TYR A 63 -0.41 -4.76 9.38
N PHE A 64 -0.40 -4.07 8.25
CA PHE A 64 0.48 -4.40 7.14
C PHE A 64 1.81 -3.66 7.32
N MET A 65 2.89 -4.42 7.50
CA MET A 65 4.25 -3.90 7.67
C MET A 65 5.01 -4.05 6.36
N THR A 66 5.42 -2.94 5.75
CA THR A 66 6.11 -2.95 4.45
C THR A 66 7.40 -2.14 4.44
N ALA A 67 8.40 -2.65 3.72
CA ALA A 67 9.70 -2.03 3.60
C ALA A 67 9.74 -0.94 2.51
N ALA A 68 10.25 0.23 2.86
CA ALA A 68 10.70 1.26 1.93
C ALA A 68 12.23 1.16 1.80
N ASN A 69 12.69 0.27 0.93
CA ASN A 69 14.04 -0.28 1.02
C ASN A 69 15.16 0.75 0.82
N GLN A 70 15.05 1.66 -0.15
CA GLN A 70 16.04 2.73 -0.35
C GLN A 70 15.95 3.86 0.69
N SER A 71 14.89 3.85 1.52
CA SER A 71 14.71 4.81 2.61
C SER A 71 15.16 4.24 3.97
N ASN A 72 15.53 2.96 4.06
CA ASN A 72 15.83 2.25 5.31
C ASN A 72 14.71 2.40 6.37
N MET A 73 13.45 2.30 5.94
CA MET A 73 12.27 2.49 6.79
C MET A 73 11.27 1.34 6.63
N ILE A 74 10.49 1.11 7.69
CA ILE A 74 9.28 0.28 7.67
C ILE A 74 8.07 1.21 7.80
N ALA A 75 7.12 1.11 6.89
CA ALA A 75 5.79 1.71 7.04
C ALA A 75 4.83 0.68 7.64
N VAL A 76 3.94 1.14 8.51
CA VAL A 76 2.90 0.32 9.15
C VAL A 76 1.56 0.94 8.81
N VAL A 77 0.68 0.13 8.22
CA VAL A 77 -0.68 0.51 7.79
C VAL A 77 -1.69 -0.30 8.57
#